data_AF-A0A943IUG0-F1
#
_entry.id   AF-A0A943IUG0-F1
#
_cell.length_a   1.000
_cell.length_b   1.000
_cell.length_c   1.000
_cell.angle_alpha   90.00
_cell.angle_beta   90.00
_cell.angle_gamma   90.00
#
_symmetry.space_group_name_H-M   'P 1'
#
loop_
_entity.id
_entity.type
_entity.pdbx_description
1 polymer ?
#
loop_
_entity_poly.entity_id
_entity_poly.type
_entity_poly.pdbx_seq_one_letter_code
_entity_poly.pdbx_strand_id
1 'polypeptide(L)'
;MITNGEFVSRVVNGIHALDKDSHVSRRWILNIGRTKAESYTAQRWDDGTLFGDHRLLTYVTCLEMIEVDKIVCCDAEFALCNTLMRSKHKLPGLLYSALRPAITKVTNVDNTIFFKFAEIKSYRNEQKRPYAKYVKERRPFYYVENDYIYIPDFHIELINVEFFTTRRKKALGLMACDPTPKGCESEWEYEFICPIKLIEYVVAETIKEVAFRLQIPIDENPNLDSNQKSRIVQ
;
A
#
# COMPACT_ATOMS: atom_id res chain seq x y z
N MET A 1 -17.76 -6.80 1.16
CA MET A 1 -16.39 -7.18 0.76
C MET A 1 -16.11 -8.52 1.42
N ILE A 2 -15.31 -9.39 0.81
CA ILE A 2 -14.98 -10.67 1.44
C ILE A 2 -13.92 -10.44 2.53
N THR A 3 -13.94 -11.25 3.58
CA THR A 3 -12.86 -11.24 4.58
C THR A 3 -11.63 -11.99 4.08
N ASN A 4 -10.47 -11.75 4.69
CA ASN A 4 -9.24 -12.50 4.40
C ASN A 4 -9.45 -14.00 4.65
N GLY A 5 -10.22 -14.36 5.69
CA GLY A 5 -10.59 -15.74 5.99
C GLY A 5 -11.45 -16.38 4.91
N GLU A 6 -12.47 -15.68 4.42
CA GLU A 6 -13.31 -16.13 3.31
C GLU A 6 -12.52 -16.27 2.01
N PHE A 7 -11.67 -15.29 1.69
CA PHE A 7 -10.80 -15.34 0.51
C PHE A 7 -9.93 -16.58 0.51
N VAL A 8 -9.18 -16.82 1.60
CA VAL A 8 -8.29 -17.97 1.69
C VAL A 8 -9.09 -19.28 1.67
N SER A 9 -10.25 -19.33 2.34
CA SER A 9 -11.09 -20.53 2.33
C SER A 9 -11.59 -20.86 0.91
N ARG A 10 -11.92 -19.84 0.11
CA ARG A 10 -12.31 -20.01 -1.29
C ARG A 10 -11.17 -20.60 -2.14
N VAL A 11 -9.94 -20.13 -1.95
CA VAL A 11 -8.75 -20.65 -2.66
C VAL A 11 -8.44 -22.09 -2.22
N VAL A 12 -8.45 -22.38 -0.92
CA VAL A 12 -8.21 -23.73 -0.40
C VAL A 12 -9.23 -24.73 -0.94
N ASN A 13 -10.52 -24.36 -0.94
CA ASN A 13 -11.58 -25.20 -1.50
C ASN A 13 -11.41 -25.42 -3.01
N GLY A 14 -10.94 -24.41 -3.76
CA GLY A 14 -10.73 -24.50 -5.21
C GLY A 14 -9.59 -25.43 -5.63
N ILE A 15 -8.65 -25.73 -4.73
CA ILE A 15 -7.48 -26.59 -5.01
C ILE A 15 -7.71 -28.01 -4.50
N HIS A 16 -8.81 -28.26 -3.77
CA HIS A 16 -9.05 -29.52 -3.06
C HIS A 16 -7.86 -29.92 -2.15
N ALA A 17 -7.09 -28.94 -1.66
CA ALA A 17 -5.94 -29.13 -0.76
C ALA A 17 -6.37 -29.46 0.69
N LEU A 18 -7.38 -30.32 0.84
CA LEU A 18 -7.87 -30.84 2.12
C LEU A 18 -7.16 -32.15 2.51
N ASP A 19 -6.31 -32.68 1.62
CA ASP A 19 -5.52 -33.89 1.89
C ASP A 19 -4.44 -33.62 2.95
N LYS A 20 -4.31 -34.54 3.89
CA LYS A 20 -3.42 -34.42 5.07
C LYS A 20 -1.95 -34.17 4.75
N ASP A 21 -1.49 -34.61 3.58
CA ASP A 21 -0.07 -34.64 3.23
C ASP A 21 0.40 -33.38 2.48
N SER A 22 -0.51 -32.58 1.92
CA SER A 22 -0.18 -31.35 1.17
C SER A 22 -0.57 -30.09 1.94
N HIS A 23 0.08 -29.85 3.09
CA HIS A 23 -0.21 -28.65 3.88
C HIS A 23 0.24 -27.36 3.16
N VAL A 24 -0.71 -26.57 2.68
CA VAL A 24 -0.46 -25.21 2.19
C VAL A 24 -0.75 -24.19 3.29
N SER A 25 0.24 -23.35 3.61
CA SER A 25 0.08 -22.30 4.60
C SER A 25 -0.95 -21.26 4.16
N ARG A 26 -2.01 -21.08 4.97
CA ARG A 26 -3.05 -20.06 4.75
C ARG A 26 -2.48 -18.64 4.65
N ARG A 27 -1.43 -18.34 5.43
CA ARG A 27 -0.75 -17.03 5.40
C ARG A 27 -0.07 -16.78 4.07
N TRP A 28 0.52 -17.82 3.49
CA TRP A 28 1.17 -17.73 2.19
C TRP A 28 0.16 -17.50 1.06
N ILE A 29 -0.98 -18.19 1.07
CA ILE A 29 -2.09 -17.95 0.13
C ILE A 29 -2.56 -16.50 0.21
N LEU A 30 -2.77 -15.98 1.43
CA LEU A 30 -3.17 -14.59 1.64
C LEU A 30 -2.14 -13.60 1.09
N ASN A 31 -0.84 -13.89 1.26
CA ASN A 31 0.22 -13.04 0.74
C ASN A 31 0.21 -12.99 -0.80
N ILE A 32 0.08 -14.14 -1.47
CA ILE A 32 -0.04 -14.19 -2.93
C ILE A 32 -1.27 -13.38 -3.38
N GLY A 33 -2.42 -13.60 -2.74
CA GLY A 33 -3.65 -12.86 -3.03
C GLY A 33 -3.46 -11.36 -2.93
N ARG A 34 -2.79 -10.88 -1.88
CA ARG A 34 -2.47 -9.46 -1.70
C ARG A 34 -1.56 -8.96 -2.81
N THR A 35 -0.48 -9.67 -3.14
CA THR A 35 0.44 -9.25 -4.21
C THR A 35 -0.25 -9.18 -5.58
N LYS A 36 -1.13 -10.13 -5.91
CA LYS A 36 -1.93 -10.06 -7.16
C LYS A 36 -2.96 -8.93 -7.12
N ALA A 37 -3.62 -8.73 -5.98
CA ALA A 37 -4.54 -7.61 -5.82
C ALA A 37 -3.82 -6.26 -5.98
N GLU A 38 -2.60 -6.13 -5.44
CA GLU A 38 -1.73 -4.96 -5.62
C GLU A 38 -1.43 -4.71 -7.10
N SER A 39 -0.99 -5.73 -7.85
CA SER A 39 -0.66 -5.58 -9.26
C SER A 39 -1.86 -5.18 -10.11
N TYR A 40 -3.01 -5.83 -9.91
CA TYR A 40 -4.24 -5.51 -10.65
C TYR A 40 -4.80 -4.12 -10.31
N THR A 41 -4.69 -3.73 -9.05
CA THR A 41 -5.14 -2.40 -8.62
C THR A 41 -4.23 -1.30 -9.18
N ALA A 42 -2.91 -1.54 -9.22
CA ALA A 42 -1.95 -0.63 -9.85
C ALA A 42 -2.23 -0.47 -11.35
N GLN A 43 -2.49 -1.57 -12.07
CA GLN A 43 -2.86 -1.52 -13.48
C GLN A 43 -4.13 -0.68 -13.73
N ARG A 44 -5.17 -0.87 -12.92
CA ARG A 44 -6.41 -0.05 -13.07
C ARG A 44 -6.24 1.41 -12.71
N TRP A 45 -5.28 1.71 -11.83
CA TRP A 45 -4.91 3.07 -11.52
C TRP A 45 -4.20 3.73 -12.71
N ASP A 46 -3.32 3.01 -13.40
CA ASP A 46 -2.72 3.46 -14.68
C ASP A 46 -3.81 3.72 -15.74
N ASP A 47 -4.82 2.85 -15.83
CA ASP A 47 -5.95 3.00 -16.76
C ASP A 47 -6.92 4.14 -16.37
N GLY A 48 -6.79 4.71 -15.16
CA GLY A 48 -7.68 5.76 -14.64
C GLY A 48 -9.10 5.28 -14.31
N THR A 49 -9.37 3.98 -14.33
CA THR A 49 -10.71 3.44 -14.05
C THR A 49 -10.98 3.26 -12.55
N LEU A 50 -9.94 3.35 -11.72
CA LEU A 50 -10.03 3.17 -10.27
C LEU A 50 -10.73 4.33 -9.55
N PHE A 51 -10.77 5.53 -10.13
CA PHE A 51 -11.36 6.73 -9.51
C PHE A 51 -12.86 6.58 -9.19
N GLY A 52 -13.59 5.70 -9.89
CA GLY A 52 -15.01 5.44 -9.61
C GLY A 52 -15.25 4.60 -8.35
N ASP A 53 -14.25 3.89 -7.84
CA ASP A 53 -14.38 2.96 -6.72
C ASP A 53 -14.00 3.64 -5.39
N HIS A 54 -14.83 4.58 -4.93
CA HIS A 54 -14.62 5.32 -3.67
C HIS A 54 -14.47 4.42 -2.42
N ARG A 55 -15.00 3.19 -2.47
CA ARG A 55 -14.93 2.24 -1.35
C ARG A 55 -13.50 1.78 -1.03
N LEU A 56 -12.59 1.85 -2.00
CA LEU A 56 -11.20 1.45 -1.83
C LEU A 56 -10.33 2.60 -1.31
N LEU A 57 -10.85 3.83 -1.30
CA LEU A 57 -10.14 4.99 -0.79
C LEU A 57 -10.00 4.89 0.72
N THR A 58 -8.78 5.11 1.19
CA THR A 58 -8.48 5.24 2.61
C THR A 58 -8.23 6.69 2.92
N TYR A 59 -9.01 7.19 3.88
CA TYR A 59 -8.87 8.53 4.42
C TYR A 59 -8.03 8.39 5.68
N VAL A 60 -6.86 9.01 5.73
CA VAL A 60 -6.01 9.12 6.91
C VAL A 60 -6.03 10.58 7.34
N THR A 61 -6.65 10.84 8.48
CA THR A 61 -6.77 12.18 9.06
C THR A 61 -5.64 12.42 10.07
N CYS A 62 -5.21 13.68 10.17
CA CYS A 62 -4.20 14.11 11.15
C CYS A 62 -2.90 13.29 11.11
N LEU A 63 -2.33 13.13 9.91
CA LEU A 63 -1.00 12.54 9.75
C LEU A 63 0.05 13.55 10.22
N GLU A 64 0.86 13.14 11.19
CA GLU A 64 1.95 13.96 11.75
C GLU A 64 3.08 14.20 10.74
N MET A 65 3.50 15.46 10.66
CA MET A 65 4.59 15.97 9.84
C MET A 65 5.69 16.53 10.74
N ILE A 66 6.94 16.32 10.33
CA ILE A 66 8.15 16.74 11.03
C ILE A 66 8.99 17.59 10.07
N GLU A 67 9.58 18.66 10.58
CA GLU A 67 10.53 19.46 9.81
C GLU A 67 11.85 18.69 9.63
N VAL A 68 12.35 18.65 8.39
CA VAL A 68 13.58 17.94 8.03
C VAL A 68 14.58 18.92 7.43
N ASP A 69 15.84 18.80 7.85
CA ASP A 69 16.93 19.59 7.30
C ASP A 69 17.16 19.29 5.81
N LYS A 70 17.26 20.34 5.02
CA LYS A 70 17.48 20.29 3.55
C LYS A 70 18.73 19.52 3.16
N ILE A 71 19.75 19.55 4.01
CA ILE A 71 21.08 18.96 3.76
C ILE A 71 21.04 17.44 3.92
N VAL A 72 20.12 16.92 4.75
CA VAL A 72 19.99 15.49 5.04
C VAL A 72 19.15 14.78 3.97
N CYS A 73 18.29 15.50 3.25
CA CYS A 73 17.59 14.97 2.09
C CYS A 73 18.60 14.88 0.93
N CYS A 74 18.87 13.67 0.43
CA CYS A 74 19.91 13.37 -0.58
C CYS A 74 19.76 14.11 -1.93
N ASP A 75 18.73 14.94 -2.10
CA ASP A 75 18.45 15.68 -3.31
C ASP A 75 18.87 17.15 -3.17
N ALA A 76 19.87 17.55 -3.96
CA ALA A 76 20.27 18.95 -4.14
C ALA A 76 19.13 19.88 -4.59
N GLU A 77 17.99 19.30 -4.97
CA GLU A 77 16.80 19.99 -5.47
C GLU A 77 16.01 20.70 -4.35
N PHE A 78 16.12 20.27 -3.09
CA PHE A 78 15.48 20.93 -1.95
C PHE A 78 16.28 22.10 -1.37
N ALA A 79 17.49 22.36 -1.86
CA ALA A 79 18.30 23.51 -1.43
C ALA A 79 17.62 24.86 -1.67
N LEU A 80 16.71 24.93 -2.66
CA LEU A 80 15.95 26.14 -3.02
C LEU A 80 14.68 26.34 -2.17
N CYS A 81 14.30 25.34 -1.38
CA CYS A 81 13.14 25.41 -0.50
C CYS A 81 13.50 26.16 0.79
N ASN A 82 12.54 26.84 1.42
CA ASN A 82 12.74 27.50 2.72
C ASN A 82 12.57 26.53 3.90
N THR A 83 11.48 25.76 3.92
CA THR A 83 11.11 24.82 4.99
C THR A 83 10.62 23.53 4.37
N LEU A 84 11.12 22.37 4.83
CA LEU A 84 10.72 21.08 4.30
C LEU A 84 10.05 20.25 5.39
N MET A 85 8.75 20.01 5.23
CA MET A 85 8.00 19.12 6.13
C MET A 85 7.94 17.73 5.52
N ARG A 86 8.16 16.69 6.33
CA ARG A 86 8.05 15.28 5.94
C ARG A 86 7.11 14.55 6.87
N SER A 87 6.32 13.61 6.36
CA SER A 87 5.53 12.73 7.23
C SER A 87 6.43 11.96 8.20
N LYS A 88 6.00 11.83 9.46
CA LYS A 88 6.74 11.08 10.50
C LYS A 88 6.84 9.60 10.16
N HIS A 89 5.74 9.04 9.66
CA HIS A 89 5.62 7.64 9.28
C HIS A 89 5.45 7.50 7.76
N LYS A 90 5.87 6.33 7.25
CA LYS A 90 5.63 5.93 5.86
C LYS A 90 4.16 5.60 5.66
N LEU A 91 3.63 5.94 4.49
CA LEU A 91 2.33 5.46 4.06
C LEU A 91 2.42 3.96 3.76
N PRO A 92 1.68 3.10 4.50
CA PRO A 92 1.83 1.67 4.35
C PRO A 92 1.10 1.20 3.09
N GLY A 93 1.78 0.41 2.26
CA GLY A 93 1.17 -0.22 1.08
C GLY A 93 0.67 0.78 0.05
N LEU A 94 1.40 1.89 -0.12
CA LEU A 94 1.14 2.85 -1.19
C LEU A 94 1.37 2.16 -2.54
N LEU A 95 0.39 2.28 -3.43
CA LEU A 95 0.53 1.77 -4.79
C LEU A 95 1.25 2.80 -5.65
N TYR A 96 2.29 2.35 -6.34
CA TYR A 96 2.97 3.15 -7.35
C TYR A 96 2.47 2.74 -8.73
N SER A 97 2.22 3.75 -9.55
CA SER A 97 2.00 3.60 -10.99
C SER A 97 3.20 4.14 -11.76
N ALA A 98 3.24 3.87 -13.05
CA ALA A 98 4.27 4.41 -13.93
C ALA A 98 4.36 5.95 -13.90
N LEU A 99 3.25 6.64 -13.60
CA LEU A 99 3.15 8.10 -13.72
C LEU A 99 3.03 8.81 -12.36
N ARG A 100 2.19 8.28 -11.45
CA ARG A 100 1.89 8.96 -10.18
C ARG A 100 1.61 7.95 -9.07
N PRO A 101 1.98 8.26 -7.82
CA PRO A 101 1.55 7.48 -6.67
C PRO A 101 0.02 7.51 -6.56
N ALA A 102 -0.57 6.45 -6.01
CA ALA A 102 -2.02 6.29 -5.89
C ALA A 102 -2.65 7.14 -4.77
N ILE A 103 -2.33 8.43 -4.74
CA ILE A 103 -2.86 9.43 -3.83
C ILE A 103 -3.83 10.31 -4.60
N THR A 104 -5.08 10.38 -4.13
CA THR A 104 -6.10 11.21 -4.76
C THR A 104 -6.06 12.63 -4.24
N LYS A 105 -5.86 12.80 -2.93
CA LYS A 105 -5.96 14.10 -2.27
C LYS A 105 -5.03 14.22 -1.07
N VAL A 106 -4.40 15.39 -0.94
CA VAL A 106 -3.68 15.81 0.26
C VAL A 106 -4.22 17.18 0.66
N THR A 107 -4.72 17.31 1.89
CA THR A 107 -5.29 18.56 2.41
C THR A 107 -4.76 18.90 3.78
N ASN A 108 -4.94 20.16 4.19
CA ASN A 108 -4.86 20.53 5.60
C ASN A 108 -6.00 19.85 6.40
N VAL A 109 -5.87 19.81 7.73
CA VAL A 109 -6.89 19.31 8.67
C VAL A 109 -8.25 19.95 8.40
N ASP A 110 -8.27 21.25 8.13
CA ASP A 110 -9.50 22.03 7.86
C ASP A 110 -10.04 21.88 6.44
N ASN A 111 -9.38 21.12 5.56
CA ASN A 111 -9.75 20.98 4.14
C ASN A 111 -9.80 22.29 3.33
N THR A 112 -9.18 23.36 3.80
CA THR A 112 -9.11 24.67 3.14
C THR A 112 -8.04 24.71 2.05
N ILE A 113 -6.90 24.09 2.31
CA ILE A 113 -5.73 24.07 1.44
C ILE A 113 -5.60 22.69 0.83
N PHE A 114 -5.46 22.65 -0.50
CA PHE A 114 -5.29 21.44 -1.29
C PHE A 114 -3.89 21.44 -1.89
N PHE A 115 -3.11 20.42 -1.55
CA PHE A 115 -1.76 20.28 -2.09
C PHE A 115 -1.81 19.53 -3.42
N LYS A 116 -1.12 20.06 -4.42
CA LYS A 116 -1.02 19.44 -5.75
C LYS A 116 0.23 18.57 -5.81
N PHE A 117 0.09 17.34 -6.33
CA PHE A 117 1.25 16.49 -6.59
C PHE A 117 2.14 17.11 -7.67
N ALA A 118 3.44 17.24 -7.37
CA ALA A 118 4.48 17.61 -8.33
C ALA A 118 5.69 16.69 -8.17
N GLU A 119 6.27 16.29 -9.31
CA GLU A 119 7.60 15.70 -9.32
C GLU A 119 8.66 16.75 -8.98
N ILE A 120 9.79 16.32 -8.42
CA ILE A 120 10.85 17.25 -7.99
C ILE A 120 11.35 18.13 -9.14
N LYS A 121 11.51 17.55 -10.34
CA LYS A 121 11.88 18.30 -11.56
C LYS A 121 10.83 19.36 -11.93
N SER A 122 9.54 19.02 -11.83
CA SER A 122 8.45 19.94 -12.11
C SER A 122 8.45 21.10 -11.11
N TYR A 123 8.63 20.78 -9.83
CA TYR A 123 8.74 21.77 -8.76
C TYR A 123 9.92 22.74 -9.01
N ARG A 124 11.10 22.23 -9.36
CA ARG A 124 12.27 23.05 -9.71
C ARG A 124 11.99 23.99 -10.88
N ASN A 125 11.33 23.50 -11.91
CA ASN A 125 10.97 24.30 -13.07
C ASN A 125 9.95 25.40 -12.70
N GLU A 126 9.00 25.10 -11.81
CA GLU A 126 8.03 26.07 -11.31
C GLU A 126 8.68 27.14 -10.43
N GLN A 127 9.69 26.79 -9.64
CA GLN A 127 10.44 27.76 -8.84
C GLN A 127 11.23 28.77 -9.68
N LYS A 128 11.74 28.36 -10.86
CA LYS A 128 12.50 29.24 -11.76
C LYS A 128 11.64 30.21 -12.57
N ARG A 129 10.31 30.06 -12.55
CA ARG A 129 9.41 30.89 -13.36
C ARG A 129 9.29 32.31 -12.80
N PRO A 130 9.15 33.34 -13.66
CA PRO A 130 8.70 34.64 -13.21
C PRO A 130 7.33 34.47 -12.53
N TYR A 131 7.11 35.13 -11.40
CA TYR A 131 5.92 35.00 -10.53
C TYR A 131 5.78 33.69 -9.72
N ALA A 132 6.84 32.89 -9.58
CA ALA A 132 6.83 31.68 -8.77
C ALA A 132 6.25 31.87 -7.35
N LYS A 133 6.54 33.01 -6.70
CA LYS A 133 6.03 33.33 -5.35
C LYS A 133 4.49 33.31 -5.28
N TYR A 134 3.81 33.92 -6.25
CA TYR A 134 2.35 33.92 -6.32
C TYR A 134 1.75 32.54 -6.62
N VAL A 135 2.47 31.71 -7.38
CA VAL A 135 2.05 30.34 -7.67
C VAL A 135 2.17 29.46 -6.42
N LYS A 136 3.25 29.61 -5.64
CA LYS A 136 3.46 28.90 -4.37
C LYS A 136 2.34 29.15 -3.37
N GLU A 137 1.94 30.41 -3.20
CA GLU A 137 0.87 30.81 -2.27
C GLU A 137 -0.50 30.28 -2.70
N ARG A 138 -0.77 30.20 -4.01
CA ARG A 138 -2.07 29.76 -4.55
C ARG A 138 -2.20 28.25 -4.74
N ARG A 139 -1.09 27.55 -4.96
CA ARG A 139 -1.05 26.12 -5.29
C ARG A 139 0.15 25.50 -4.58
N PRO A 140 0.02 25.17 -3.29
CA PRO A 140 1.09 24.48 -2.59
C PRO A 140 1.23 23.06 -3.15
N PHE A 141 2.45 22.55 -3.13
CA PHE A 141 2.79 21.27 -3.73
C PHE A 141 3.10 20.23 -2.67
N TYR A 142 2.92 18.97 -3.02
CA TYR A 142 3.48 17.85 -2.27
C TYR A 142 4.24 16.91 -3.20
N TYR A 143 5.21 16.24 -2.63
CA TYR A 143 6.05 15.25 -3.26
C TYR A 143 6.01 13.94 -2.46
N VAL A 144 6.29 12.82 -3.11
CA VAL A 144 6.31 11.50 -2.47
C VAL A 144 7.60 10.79 -2.82
N GLU A 145 8.32 10.33 -1.81
CA GLU A 145 9.55 9.57 -1.96
C GLU A 145 9.66 8.50 -0.87
N ASN A 146 10.02 7.28 -1.24
CA ASN A 146 10.18 6.17 -0.29
C ASN A 146 8.98 6.01 0.67
N ASP A 147 7.76 6.16 0.15
CA ASP A 147 6.48 6.19 0.87
C ASP A 147 6.29 7.33 1.88
N TYR A 148 7.17 8.33 1.92
CA TYR A 148 7.00 9.55 2.71
C TYR A 148 6.38 10.66 1.87
N ILE A 149 5.53 11.46 2.51
CA ILE A 149 5.04 12.72 1.93
C ILE A 149 5.98 13.83 2.34
N TYR A 150 6.39 14.64 1.37
CA TYR A 150 7.15 15.86 1.57
C TYR A 150 6.33 17.07 1.11
N ILE A 151 6.34 18.12 1.92
CA ILE A 151 5.69 19.39 1.62
C ILE A 151 6.75 20.49 1.74
N PRO A 152 7.21 21.05 0.61
CA PRO A 152 8.16 22.15 0.62
C PRO A 152 7.48 23.51 0.78
N ASP A 153 8.21 24.48 1.35
CA ASP A 153 7.84 25.89 1.54
C ASP A 153 6.59 26.16 2.38
N PHE A 154 6.04 25.14 3.03
CA PHE A 154 4.83 25.25 3.84
C PHE A 154 5.03 24.56 5.18
N HIS A 155 4.89 25.31 6.27
CA HIS A 155 4.99 24.77 7.62
C HIS A 155 3.62 24.25 8.07
N ILE A 156 3.50 22.93 8.23
CA ILE A 156 2.27 22.25 8.62
C ILE A 156 2.62 21.01 9.44
N GLU A 157 2.01 20.87 10.61
CA GLU A 157 2.26 19.75 11.53
C GLU A 157 1.33 18.56 11.28
N LEU A 158 0.14 18.81 10.73
CA LEU A 158 -0.89 17.79 10.54
C LEU A 158 -1.53 17.92 9.16
N ILE A 159 -1.65 16.79 8.46
CA ILE A 159 -2.31 16.74 7.14
C ILE A 159 -3.36 15.64 7.05
N ASN A 160 -4.33 15.81 6.16
CA ASN A 160 -5.27 14.78 5.76
C ASN A 160 -4.83 14.21 4.41
N VAL A 161 -4.83 12.89 4.28
CA VAL A 161 -4.39 12.19 3.07
C VAL A 161 -5.46 11.19 2.66
N GLU A 162 -5.80 11.22 1.38
CA GLU A 162 -6.70 10.28 0.74
C GLU A 162 -5.92 9.51 -0.33
N PHE A 163 -5.82 8.18 -0.16
CA PHE A 163 -5.04 7.34 -1.05
C PHE A 163 -5.53 5.90 -1.10
N PHE A 164 -5.12 5.18 -2.14
CA PHE A 164 -5.35 3.74 -2.27
C PHE A 164 -4.22 2.98 -1.59
N THR A 165 -4.59 2.02 -0.74
CA THR A 165 -3.65 1.13 -0.05
C THR A 165 -4.24 -0.26 0.10
N THR A 166 -3.37 -1.25 0.01
CA THR A 166 -3.69 -2.65 0.33
C THR A 166 -3.58 -2.97 1.82
N ARG A 167 -3.04 -2.04 2.61
CA ARG A 167 -2.83 -2.17 4.05
C ARG A 167 -3.61 -1.10 4.84
N ARG A 168 -4.92 -1.01 4.58
CA ARG A 168 -5.84 -0.04 5.21
C ARG A 168 -5.74 0.02 6.73
N LYS A 169 -5.67 -1.11 7.43
CA LYS A 169 -5.53 -1.11 8.91
C LYS A 169 -4.28 -0.33 9.37
N LYS A 170 -3.14 -0.61 8.75
CA LYS A 170 -1.88 0.07 9.11
C LYS A 170 -1.99 1.56 8.80
N ALA A 171 -2.62 1.93 7.68
CA ALA A 171 -2.84 3.34 7.30
C ALA A 171 -3.74 4.06 8.32
N LEU A 172 -4.87 3.44 8.70
CA LEU A 172 -5.77 3.96 9.71
C LEU A 172 -5.16 3.95 11.13
N GLY A 173 -4.05 3.26 11.35
CA GLY A 173 -3.29 3.29 12.61
C GLY A 173 -2.36 4.50 12.71
N LEU A 174 -2.16 5.24 11.62
CA LEU A 174 -1.35 6.47 11.59
C LEU A 174 -2.15 7.73 11.94
N MET A 175 -3.46 7.59 12.18
CA MET A 175 -4.33 8.70 12.55
C MET A 175 -4.03 9.14 13.98
N ALA A 176 -3.56 10.37 14.16
CA ALA A 176 -3.33 10.92 15.50
C ALA A 176 -4.63 11.38 16.18
N CYS A 177 -5.66 11.73 15.40
CA CYS A 177 -6.91 12.32 15.91
C CYS A 177 -7.94 11.33 16.44
N ASP A 178 -7.80 10.02 16.18
CA ASP A 178 -8.73 9.01 16.69
C ASP A 178 -8.14 8.34 17.94
N PRO A 179 -8.64 8.65 19.15
CA PRO A 179 -8.09 8.12 20.40
C PRO A 179 -8.55 6.68 20.69
N THR A 180 -9.23 6.01 19.74
CA THR A 180 -9.74 4.65 20.00
C THR A 180 -8.59 3.65 19.89
N PRO A 181 -8.22 2.97 20.99
CA PRO A 181 -7.27 1.86 20.90
C PRO A 181 -7.96 0.76 20.11
N LYS A 182 -7.55 0.60 18.85
CA LYS A 182 -8.03 -0.50 18.01
C LYS A 182 -7.57 -1.79 18.68
N GLY A 183 -8.52 -2.54 19.23
CA GLY A 183 -8.27 -3.85 19.81
C GLY A 183 -7.52 -4.74 18.83
N CYS A 184 -6.77 -5.70 19.36
CA CYS A 184 -6.10 -6.70 18.54
C CYS A 184 -7.11 -7.65 17.90
N GLU A 185 -7.77 -7.22 16.83
CA GLU A 185 -8.56 -8.09 15.96
C GLU A 185 -7.66 -9.06 15.18
N SER A 186 -8.21 -10.21 14.81
CA SER A 186 -7.46 -11.23 14.07
C SER A 186 -7.22 -10.80 12.62
N GLU A 187 -6.10 -11.23 12.01
CA GLU A 187 -5.83 -10.88 10.59
C GLU A 187 -6.87 -11.43 9.59
N TRP A 188 -7.64 -12.44 10.02
CA TRP A 188 -8.57 -13.19 9.19
C TRP A 188 -9.92 -12.48 9.04
N GLU A 189 -10.35 -11.75 10.06
CA GLU A 189 -11.62 -11.02 10.06
C GLU A 189 -11.55 -9.74 9.22
N TYR A 190 -10.34 -9.28 8.89
CA TYR A 190 -10.18 -8.09 8.06
C TYR A 190 -10.69 -8.27 6.65
N GLU A 191 -11.24 -7.19 6.11
CA GLU A 191 -11.63 -7.10 4.71
C GLU A 191 -10.42 -7.28 3.79
N PHE A 192 -10.59 -8.13 2.78
CA PHE A 192 -9.64 -8.27 1.70
C PHE A 192 -9.83 -7.11 0.71
N ILE A 193 -8.82 -6.25 0.60
CA ILE A 193 -8.90 -5.02 -0.21
C ILE A 193 -8.66 -5.37 -1.67
N CYS A 194 -9.74 -5.38 -2.45
CA CYS A 194 -9.69 -5.58 -3.89
C CYS A 194 -10.94 -4.98 -4.54
N PRO A 195 -10.83 -4.36 -5.73
CA PRO A 195 -11.99 -3.99 -6.53
C PRO A 195 -12.88 -5.20 -6.80
N ILE A 196 -14.20 -5.07 -6.60
CA ILE A 196 -15.16 -6.18 -6.73
C ILE A 196 -15.06 -6.85 -8.10
N LYS A 197 -14.88 -6.07 -9.17
CA LYS A 197 -14.75 -6.58 -10.54
C LYS A 197 -13.47 -7.41 -10.78
N LEU A 198 -12.46 -7.32 -9.91
CA LEU A 198 -11.19 -8.04 -10.04
C LEU A 198 -11.08 -9.27 -9.14
N ILE A 199 -12.03 -9.43 -8.21
CA ILE A 199 -11.91 -10.45 -7.18
C ILE A 199 -11.86 -11.88 -7.74
N GLU A 200 -12.68 -12.16 -8.77
CA GLU A 200 -12.71 -13.45 -9.44
C GLU A 200 -11.39 -13.75 -10.17
N TYR A 201 -10.80 -12.74 -10.81
CA TYR A 201 -9.51 -12.86 -11.50
C TYR A 201 -8.38 -13.12 -10.50
N VAL A 202 -8.35 -12.37 -9.39
CA VAL A 202 -7.38 -12.58 -8.31
C VAL A 202 -7.49 -13.98 -7.73
N VAL A 203 -8.71 -14.45 -7.45
CA VAL A 203 -8.95 -15.82 -6.96
C VAL A 203 -8.45 -16.85 -7.98
N ALA A 204 -8.80 -16.72 -9.25
CA ALA A 204 -8.38 -17.67 -10.29
C ALA A 204 -6.86 -17.73 -10.44
N GLU A 205 -6.17 -16.60 -10.41
CA GLU A 205 -4.70 -16.56 -10.50
C GLU A 205 -3.99 -17.09 -9.26
N THR A 206 -4.52 -16.78 -8.08
CA THR A 206 -3.95 -17.35 -6.84
C THR A 206 -4.10 -18.86 -6.82
N ILE A 207 -5.22 -19.40 -7.28
CA ILE A 207 -5.41 -20.85 -7.45
C ILE A 207 -4.35 -21.42 -8.40
N LYS A 208 -4.13 -20.79 -9.56
CA LYS A 208 -3.11 -21.24 -10.52
C LYS A 208 -1.70 -21.25 -9.93
N GLU A 209 -1.30 -20.19 -9.24
CA GLU A 209 0.05 -20.09 -8.65
C GLU A 209 0.25 -21.10 -7.51
N VAL A 210 -0.75 -21.29 -6.65
CA VAL A 210 -0.70 -22.27 -5.57
C VAL A 210 -0.70 -23.70 -6.14
N ALA A 211 -1.52 -23.99 -7.14
CA ALA A 211 -1.56 -25.29 -7.81
C ALA A 211 -0.23 -25.62 -8.49
N PHE A 212 0.42 -24.64 -9.13
CA PHE A 212 1.73 -24.84 -9.75
C PHE A 212 2.79 -25.27 -8.73
N ARG A 213 2.78 -24.67 -7.52
CA ARG A 213 3.69 -25.09 -6.46
C ARG A 213 3.42 -26.53 -5.98
N LEU A 214 2.15 -26.91 -5.88
CA LEU A 214 1.76 -28.26 -5.46
C LEU A 214 2.15 -29.34 -6.46
N GLN A 215 2.26 -28.99 -7.75
CA GLN A 215 2.71 -29.92 -8.79
C GLN A 215 4.22 -30.22 -8.72
N ILE A 216 5.00 -29.42 -8.00
CA ILE A 216 6.45 -29.67 -7.87
C ILE A 216 6.64 -30.83 -6.89
N PRO A 217 7.18 -31.97 -7.34
CA PRO A 217 7.45 -33.09 -6.44
C PRO A 217 8.48 -32.66 -5.40
N ILE A 218 8.21 -32.97 -4.13
CA ILE A 218 9.18 -32.78 -3.06
C ILE A 218 10.23 -33.87 -3.23
N ASP A 219 11.51 -33.50 -3.17
CA ASP A 219 12.61 -34.46 -3.21
C ASP A 219 12.49 -35.40 -2.00
N GLU A 220 12.06 -36.64 -2.25
CA GLU A 220 12.07 -37.67 -1.23
C GLU A 220 13.52 -38.07 -0.98
N ASN A 221 13.98 -37.90 0.27
CA ASN A 221 15.31 -38.29 0.69
C ASN A 221 15.61 -39.75 0.23
N PRO A 222 16.73 -40.03 -0.48
CA PRO A 222 16.93 -41.26 -1.25
C PRO A 222 17.21 -42.51 -0.40
N ASN A 223 16.91 -42.49 0.89
CA ASN A 223 16.96 -43.69 1.73
C ASN A 223 15.72 -44.53 1.45
N LEU A 224 15.87 -45.44 0.48
CA LEU A 224 14.95 -46.45 -0.04
C LEU A 224 14.48 -47.50 0.98
N ASP A 225 14.31 -47.15 2.25
CA ASP A 225 13.79 -48.04 3.29
C ASP A 225 12.33 -47.68 3.58
N SER A 226 11.42 -48.42 2.95
CA SER A 226 9.96 -48.19 2.99
C SER A 226 9.34 -48.23 4.40
N ASN A 227 10.09 -48.69 5.40
CA ASN A 227 9.66 -48.79 6.81
C ASN A 227 10.14 -47.65 7.72
N GLN A 228 10.87 -46.64 7.23
CA GLN A 228 11.38 -45.53 8.07
C GLN A 228 10.69 -44.17 7.83
N LYS A 229 9.62 -44.09 7.01
CA LYS A 229 8.93 -42.82 6.68
C LYS A 229 8.25 -42.10 7.87
N SER A 230 8.28 -42.63 9.10
CA SER A 230 7.53 -42.07 10.25
C SER A 230 8.34 -41.76 11.51
N ARG A 231 9.67 -41.54 11.42
CA ARG A 231 10.45 -41.03 12.56
C ARG A 231 10.96 -39.62 12.29
N ILE A 232 10.32 -38.65 12.94
CA ILE A 232 10.82 -37.29 13.09
C ILE A 232 12.05 -37.37 14.00
N VAL A 233 13.22 -36.95 13.50
CA VAL A 233 14.44 -36.86 14.31
C VAL A 233 14.33 -35.61 15.20
N GLN A 234 14.63 -35.80 16.50
CA GLN A 234 14.67 -34.78 17.55
C GLN A 234 15.69 -33.68 17.28
#